data_AF-A0A1B6LFR1-F1
#
_entry.id   AF-A0A1B6LFR1-F1
#
_cell.length_a   1.000
_cell.length_b   1.000
_cell.length_c   1.000
_cell.angle_alpha   90.00
_cell.angle_beta   90.00
_cell.angle_gamma   90.00
#
_symmetry.space_group_name_H-M   'P 1'
#
loop_
_entity.id
_entity.type
_entity.pdbx_description
1 polymer ?
#
loop_
_entity_poly.entity_id
_entity_poly.type
_entity_poly.pdbx_seq_one_letter_code
_entity_poly.pdbx_strand_id
1 'polypeptide(L)'
;TGSSNTAGDEVALYCKLRTINSEFDTTNFSVIPSEHTTSLKIECNESMLSKSSLDDRSFAHLTRLRELILESCKLGKWPSGVLAGLRDLRNLTVRTRNTDWPTMSLEISADSFSPVRQLERLDLGSNNIWSFPDNVFCPMTNLVSLNVSRNRLQDVGD
;
A
#
# COMPACT_ATOMS: atom_id res chain seq x y z
N THR A 1 1.97 10.13 44.30
CA THR A 1 1.05 10.83 43.38
C THR A 1 1.34 10.34 41.98
N GLY A 2 0.60 9.32 41.54
CA GLY A 2 0.77 8.73 40.21
C GLY A 2 -0.08 9.50 39.20
N SER A 3 0.57 10.08 38.19
CA SER A 3 -0.12 10.62 37.02
C SER A 3 -0.24 9.51 35.98
N SER A 4 -1.44 8.95 35.85
CA SER A 4 -1.80 8.08 34.74
C SER A 4 -1.90 8.92 33.47
N ASN A 5 -1.05 8.64 32.48
CA ASN A 5 -1.28 9.07 31.11
C ASN A 5 -1.45 7.81 30.26
N THR A 6 -2.67 7.32 30.14
CA THR A 6 -3.00 6.15 29.33
C THR A 6 -3.12 6.56 27.86
N ALA A 7 -1.97 6.77 27.21
CA ALA A 7 -1.84 6.55 25.77
C ALA A 7 -1.51 5.06 25.62
N GLY A 8 -2.51 4.23 25.33
CA GLY A 8 -2.29 2.79 25.14
C GLY A 8 -1.32 2.56 23.97
N ASP A 9 -0.26 1.79 24.22
CA ASP A 9 0.89 1.59 23.32
C ASP A 9 0.48 1.39 21.86
N GLU A 10 0.65 2.43 21.04
CA GLU A 10 0.56 2.32 19.58
C GLU A 10 1.90 1.79 19.06
N VAL A 11 1.84 0.86 18.12
CA VAL A 11 3.03 0.16 17.59
C VAL A 11 3.19 0.47 16.10
N ALA A 12 4.42 0.83 15.72
CA ALA A 12 4.86 0.87 14.33
C ALA A 12 5.70 -0.37 14.04
N LEU A 13 5.31 -1.14 13.02
CA LEU A 13 6.00 -2.35 12.60
C LEU A 13 6.75 -2.12 11.30
N TYR A 14 7.95 -2.67 11.23
CA TYR A 14 8.79 -2.63 10.04
C TYR A 14 9.24 -4.04 9.66
N CYS A 15 8.76 -4.51 8.51
CA CYS A 15 9.00 -5.84 7.99
C CYS A 15 9.95 -5.77 6.78
N LYS A 16 11.09 -6.45 6.87
CA LYS A 16 11.99 -6.69 5.73
C LYS A 16 11.72 -8.07 5.15
N LEU A 17 11.26 -8.14 3.92
CA LEU A 17 10.93 -9.39 3.23
C LEU A 17 11.82 -9.58 2.00
N ARG A 18 11.92 -10.82 1.50
CA ARG A 18 12.51 -11.07 0.18
C ARG A 18 11.54 -10.60 -0.90
N THR A 19 10.32 -11.13 -0.83
CA THR A 19 9.17 -10.81 -1.70
C THR A 19 7.87 -10.96 -0.90
N ILE A 20 6.72 -10.64 -1.52
CA ILE A 20 5.39 -10.95 -0.98
C ILE A 20 4.71 -11.94 -1.93
N ASN A 21 4.27 -13.10 -1.45
CA ASN A 21 3.54 -14.10 -2.24
C ASN A 21 4.10 -14.26 -3.67
N SER A 22 5.36 -14.69 -3.77
CA SER A 22 6.05 -14.95 -5.04
C SER A 22 6.09 -16.46 -5.35
N GLU A 23 6.76 -16.83 -6.43
CA GLU A 23 7.00 -18.24 -6.76
C GLU A 23 7.82 -18.99 -5.69
N PHE A 24 8.57 -18.26 -4.84
CA PHE A 24 9.46 -18.83 -3.83
C PHE A 24 9.04 -18.56 -2.38
N ASP A 25 8.16 -17.58 -2.15
CA ASP A 25 7.80 -17.14 -0.81
C ASP A 25 6.27 -17.07 -0.66
N THR A 26 5.76 -17.53 0.47
CA THR A 26 4.39 -17.24 0.93
C THR A 26 4.45 -16.32 2.14
N THR A 27 3.60 -15.30 2.19
CA THR A 27 3.60 -14.29 3.25
C THR A 27 2.27 -14.33 3.99
N ASN A 28 2.34 -14.51 5.31
CA ASN A 28 1.18 -14.49 6.16
C ASN A 28 1.12 -13.20 6.99
N PHE A 29 0.29 -12.24 6.59
CA PHE A 29 0.08 -11.00 7.34
C PHE A 29 -0.89 -11.14 8.51
N SER A 30 -1.62 -12.26 8.63
CA SER A 30 -2.60 -12.47 9.71
C SER A 30 -1.96 -12.53 11.10
N VAL A 31 -0.64 -12.72 11.18
CA VAL A 31 0.12 -12.78 12.43
C VAL A 31 0.42 -11.40 13.02
N ILE A 32 0.17 -10.33 12.27
CA ILE A 32 0.41 -8.96 12.73
C ILE A 32 -0.62 -8.59 13.81
N PRO A 33 -0.21 -8.11 15.00
CA PRO A 33 -1.12 -7.78 16.09
C PRO A 33 -1.96 -6.54 15.77
N SER A 34 -3.27 -6.72 15.58
CA SER A 34 -4.18 -5.63 15.17
C SER A 34 -4.55 -4.65 16.29
N GLU A 35 -4.45 -5.05 17.56
CA GLU A 35 -4.92 -4.25 18.70
C GLU A 35 -4.15 -2.95 18.88
N HIS A 36 -2.86 -2.96 18.50
CA HIS A 36 -1.90 -1.89 18.75
C HIS A 36 -1.21 -1.35 17.49
N THR A 37 -1.22 -2.09 16.38
CA THR A 37 -0.49 -1.67 15.16
C THR A 37 -1.18 -0.50 14.46
N THR A 38 -0.51 0.66 14.42
CA THR A 38 -1.00 1.88 13.75
C THR A 38 -0.18 2.25 12.51
N SER A 39 1.06 1.76 12.39
CA SER A 39 1.88 1.91 11.18
C SER A 39 2.51 0.57 10.80
N LEU A 40 2.46 0.25 9.52
CA LEU A 40 3.07 -0.93 8.93
C LEU A 40 3.89 -0.51 7.71
N LYS A 41 5.20 -0.70 7.79
CA LYS A 41 6.11 -0.59 6.66
C LYS A 41 6.61 -1.97 6.26
N ILE A 42 6.43 -2.33 4.99
CA ILE A 42 7.00 -3.52 4.38
C ILE A 42 7.98 -3.08 3.31
N GLU A 43 9.22 -3.56 3.42
CA GLU A 43 10.29 -3.32 2.46
C GLU A 43 10.79 -4.65 1.93
N CYS A 44 10.71 -4.83 0.61
CA CYS A 44 11.19 -6.02 -0.05
C CYS A 44 12.63 -5.85 -0.53
N ASN A 45 13.35 -6.97 -0.69
CA ASN A 45 14.73 -6.97 -1.13
C ASN A 45 14.85 -6.48 -2.58
N GLU A 46 15.56 -5.37 -2.81
CA GLU A 46 15.76 -4.76 -4.12
C GLU A 46 16.46 -5.69 -5.12
N SER A 47 17.41 -6.51 -4.66
CA SER A 47 18.18 -7.43 -5.51
C SER A 47 17.38 -8.66 -5.96
N MET A 48 16.24 -8.96 -5.33
CA MET A 48 15.46 -10.15 -5.67
C MET A 48 14.71 -9.96 -6.99
N LEU A 49 14.98 -10.82 -7.99
CA LEU A 49 14.38 -10.63 -9.30
C LEU A 49 13.01 -11.32 -9.50
N SER A 50 12.17 -11.42 -8.46
CA SER A 50 10.87 -12.11 -8.54
C SER A 50 9.69 -11.16 -8.29
N LYS A 51 8.59 -11.42 -9.00
CA LYS A 51 7.34 -10.64 -8.92
C LYS A 51 6.62 -10.98 -7.62
N SER A 52 6.19 -9.95 -6.89
CA SER A 52 5.32 -10.15 -5.73
C SER A 52 3.85 -10.04 -6.13
N SER A 53 3.00 -10.66 -5.32
CA SER A 53 1.56 -10.48 -5.37
C SER A 53 1.00 -10.11 -4.00
N LEU A 54 -0.16 -9.46 -4.00
CA LEU A 54 -0.95 -9.23 -2.79
C LEU A 54 -2.31 -9.86 -3.02
N ASP A 55 -2.85 -10.46 -1.97
CA ASP A 55 -4.20 -11.02 -2.01
C ASP A 55 -5.20 -9.99 -1.49
N ASP A 56 -6.44 -10.11 -1.93
CA ASP A 56 -7.54 -9.36 -1.33
C ASP A 56 -7.61 -9.62 0.17
N ARG A 57 -7.93 -8.57 0.94
CA ARG A 57 -8.06 -8.63 2.40
C ARG A 57 -6.78 -9.02 3.15
N SER A 58 -5.60 -8.98 2.51
CA SER A 58 -4.29 -9.25 3.14
C SER A 58 -4.07 -8.51 4.46
N PHE A 59 -4.62 -7.31 4.61
CA PHE A 59 -4.47 -6.47 5.80
C PHE A 59 -5.78 -6.23 6.57
N ALA A 60 -6.85 -6.97 6.25
CA ALA A 60 -8.22 -6.60 6.66
C ALA A 60 -8.47 -6.58 8.17
N HIS A 61 -7.65 -7.27 8.97
CA HIS A 61 -7.74 -7.28 10.43
C HIS A 61 -7.08 -6.05 11.08
N LEU A 62 -6.24 -5.31 10.36
CA LEU A 62 -5.52 -4.12 10.86
C LEU A 62 -6.42 -2.88 10.84
N THR A 63 -7.56 -2.94 11.53
CA THR A 63 -8.61 -1.92 11.48
C THR A 63 -8.18 -0.56 12.04
N ARG A 64 -7.15 -0.54 12.90
CA ARG A 64 -6.56 0.66 13.52
C ARG A 64 -5.36 1.22 12.74
N LEU A 65 -4.99 0.60 11.61
CA LEU A 65 -3.85 1.02 10.81
C LEU A 65 -4.09 2.40 10.19
N ARG A 66 -3.18 3.33 10.46
CA ARG A 66 -3.22 4.71 9.94
C ARG A 66 -2.23 4.93 8.81
N GLU A 67 -1.15 4.14 8.78
CA GLU A 67 -0.11 4.21 7.76
C GLU A 67 0.24 2.83 7.23
N LEU A 68 0.23 2.70 5.91
CA LEU A 68 0.72 1.53 5.19
C LEU A 68 1.76 1.98 4.16
N ILE A 69 2.96 1.43 4.25
CA ILE A 69 4.07 1.70 3.35
C ILE A 69 4.55 0.37 2.73
N LEU A 70 4.56 0.31 1.41
CA LEU A 70 5.07 -0.80 0.62
C LEU A 70 6.21 -0.31 -0.27
N GLU A 71 7.44 -0.76 -0.01
CA GLU A 71 8.64 -0.33 -0.73
C GLU A 71 9.35 -1.49 -1.43
N SER A 72 9.74 -1.26 -2.68
CA SER A 72 10.61 -2.14 -3.48
C SER A 72 10.07 -3.57 -3.70
N CYS A 73 8.74 -3.75 -3.61
CA CYS A 73 8.10 -5.07 -3.64
C CYS A 73 7.77 -5.65 -5.01
N LYS A 74 8.13 -5.04 -6.13
CA LYS A 74 7.84 -5.56 -7.50
C LYS A 74 6.40 -6.03 -7.72
N LEU A 75 5.42 -5.24 -7.27
CA LEU A 75 4.01 -5.53 -7.46
C LEU A 75 3.59 -5.21 -8.90
N GLY A 76 3.10 -6.20 -9.63
CA GLY A 76 2.54 -5.97 -10.98
C GLY A 76 1.07 -5.55 -10.99
N LYS A 77 0.35 -5.78 -9.88
CA LYS A 77 -1.06 -5.43 -9.76
C LYS A 77 -1.35 -4.98 -8.33
N TRP A 78 -2.22 -3.98 -8.23
CA TRP A 78 -2.87 -3.57 -6.99
C TRP A 78 -4.32 -4.09 -7.01
N PRO A 79 -4.65 -5.14 -6.23
CA PRO A 79 -6.00 -5.70 -6.18
C PRO A 79 -7.03 -4.70 -5.63
N SER A 80 -8.31 -4.88 -5.97
CA SER A 80 -9.37 -3.99 -5.49
C SER A 80 -9.69 -4.19 -4.01
N GLY A 81 -9.53 -5.41 -3.48
CA GLY A 81 -9.87 -5.75 -2.10
C GLY A 81 -8.71 -5.66 -1.11
N VAL A 82 -7.50 -5.27 -1.52
CA VAL A 82 -6.31 -5.28 -0.64
C VAL A 82 -6.43 -4.31 0.54
N LEU A 83 -7.13 -3.19 0.37
CA LEU A 83 -7.36 -2.18 1.40
C LEU A 83 -8.66 -2.41 2.21
N ALA A 84 -9.41 -3.47 1.92
CA ALA A 84 -10.64 -3.77 2.64
C ALA A 84 -10.35 -3.95 4.13
N GLY A 85 -11.10 -3.25 4.99
CA GLY A 85 -10.96 -3.32 6.46
C GLY A 85 -10.07 -2.24 7.09
N LEU A 86 -9.24 -1.54 6.31
CA LEU A 86 -8.34 -0.48 6.77
C LEU A 86 -9.08 0.85 7.00
N ARG A 87 -10.02 0.87 7.94
CA ARG A 87 -10.97 1.98 8.16
C ARG A 87 -10.30 3.28 8.63
N ASP A 88 -9.20 3.16 9.36
CA ASP A 88 -8.48 4.29 9.94
C ASP A 88 -7.31 4.77 9.08
N LEU A 89 -7.11 4.21 7.88
CA LEU A 89 -5.97 4.53 7.03
C LEU A 89 -6.01 6.00 6.61
N ARG A 90 -4.91 6.71 6.84
CA ARG A 90 -4.69 8.12 6.48
C ARG A 90 -3.57 8.30 5.46
N ASN A 91 -2.53 7.49 5.56
CA ASN A 91 -1.37 7.55 4.68
C ASN A 91 -1.16 6.20 3.99
N LEU A 92 -1.11 6.20 2.66
CA LEU A 92 -0.75 5.05 1.86
C LEU A 92 0.42 5.40 0.95
N THR A 93 1.53 4.68 1.09
CA THR A 93 2.66 4.74 0.18
C THR A 93 2.86 3.39 -0.48
N VAL A 94 2.86 3.37 -1.81
CA VAL A 94 3.24 2.23 -2.63
C VAL A 94 4.34 2.73 -3.56
N ARG A 95 5.59 2.31 -3.31
CA ARG A 95 6.79 2.67 -4.08
C ARG A 95 7.53 1.40 -4.44
N THR A 96 7.04 0.69 -5.45
CA THR A 96 7.48 -0.66 -5.78
C THR A 96 8.67 -0.72 -6.75
N ARG A 97 9.19 0.45 -7.19
CA ARG A 97 10.35 0.59 -8.08
C ARG A 97 10.24 -0.19 -9.40
N ASN A 98 9.02 -0.31 -9.90
CA ASN A 98 8.78 -0.97 -11.17
C ASN A 98 9.43 -0.23 -12.36
N THR A 99 9.79 1.06 -12.19
CA THR A 99 10.54 1.82 -13.21
C THR A 99 11.92 1.26 -13.51
N ASP A 100 12.51 0.52 -12.57
CA ASP A 100 13.84 -0.07 -12.72
C ASP A 100 13.75 -1.37 -13.56
N TRP A 101 12.52 -1.77 -13.94
CA TRP A 101 12.18 -3.03 -14.57
C TRP A 101 11.20 -2.81 -15.74
N PRO A 102 11.70 -2.58 -16.97
CA PRO A 102 10.90 -2.00 -18.05
C PRO A 102 9.68 -2.83 -18.48
N THR A 103 9.64 -4.13 -18.21
CA THR A 103 8.51 -5.02 -18.51
C THR A 103 7.45 -5.07 -17.41
N MET A 104 7.66 -4.38 -16.27
CA MET A 104 6.78 -4.43 -15.12
C MET A 104 6.12 -3.07 -14.91
N SER A 105 4.79 -3.03 -15.00
CA SER A 105 3.96 -1.89 -14.61
C SER A 105 3.11 -2.28 -13.41
N LEU A 106 2.77 -1.30 -12.57
CA LEU A 106 1.75 -1.51 -11.53
C LEU A 106 0.37 -1.20 -12.13
N GLU A 107 -0.44 -2.23 -12.33
CA GLU A 107 -1.84 -2.06 -12.75
C GLU A 107 -2.73 -1.81 -11.53
N ILE A 108 -3.47 -0.70 -11.52
CA ILE A 108 -4.45 -0.39 -10.47
C ILE A 108 -5.83 -0.89 -10.90
N SER A 109 -6.47 -1.71 -10.08
CA SER A 109 -7.83 -2.19 -10.36
C SER A 109 -8.86 -1.06 -10.15
N ALA A 110 -10.01 -1.16 -10.83
CA ALA A 110 -11.15 -0.32 -10.50
C ALA A 110 -11.54 -0.53 -9.02
N ASP A 111 -12.02 0.54 -8.38
CA ASP A 111 -12.47 0.54 -6.97
C ASP A 111 -11.39 0.25 -5.92
N SER A 112 -10.10 0.18 -6.29
CA SER A 112 -9.00 -0.12 -5.37
C SER A 112 -8.89 0.81 -4.16
N PHE A 113 -9.41 2.03 -4.24
CA PHE A 113 -9.40 3.00 -3.13
C PHE A 113 -10.79 3.24 -2.51
N SER A 114 -11.83 2.58 -3.01
CA SER A 114 -13.21 2.71 -2.48
C SER A 114 -13.36 2.40 -0.97
N PRO A 115 -12.59 1.46 -0.37
CA PRO A 115 -12.65 1.20 1.07
C PRO A 115 -12.05 2.29 1.96
N VAL A 116 -11.15 3.14 1.46
CA VAL A 116 -10.31 4.06 2.26
C VAL A 116 -10.70 5.53 2.07
N ARG A 117 -11.97 5.86 2.30
CA ARG A 117 -12.51 7.22 2.10
C ARG A 117 -11.85 8.30 2.96
N GLN A 118 -11.23 7.90 4.06
CA GLN A 118 -10.55 8.78 5.01
C GLN A 118 -9.08 9.05 4.64
N LEU A 119 -8.58 8.51 3.52
CA LEU A 119 -7.20 8.67 3.12
C LEU A 119 -6.89 10.16 2.86
N GLU A 120 -5.81 10.65 3.45
CA GLU A 120 -5.35 12.03 3.35
C GLU A 120 -4.15 12.14 2.39
N ARG A 121 -3.26 11.14 2.39
CA ARG A 121 -2.05 11.13 1.56
C ARG A 121 -1.94 9.82 0.81
N LEU A 122 -1.83 9.92 -0.51
CA LEU A 122 -1.58 8.81 -1.41
C LEU A 122 -0.29 9.05 -2.19
N ASP A 123 0.66 8.14 -2.03
CA ASP A 123 1.90 8.12 -2.81
C ASP A 123 1.99 6.84 -3.63
N LEU A 124 1.85 6.99 -4.94
CA LEU A 124 2.00 5.94 -5.95
C LEU A 124 3.21 6.23 -6.85
N GLY A 125 4.21 6.94 -6.34
CA GLY A 125 5.38 7.31 -7.12
C GLY A 125 6.25 6.12 -7.51
N SER A 126 7.04 6.25 -8.57
CA SER A 126 8.04 5.25 -9.00
C SER A 126 7.46 3.83 -9.22
N ASN A 127 6.27 3.74 -9.80
CA ASN A 127 5.56 2.47 -9.99
C ASN A 127 5.37 2.06 -11.46
N ASN A 128 5.92 2.82 -12.41
CA ASN A 128 5.75 2.57 -13.85
C ASN A 128 4.25 2.40 -14.25
N ILE A 129 3.36 3.15 -13.62
CA ILE A 129 1.93 3.17 -13.95
C ILE A 129 1.73 3.87 -15.29
N TRP A 130 0.91 3.31 -16.18
CA TRP A 130 0.66 3.85 -17.53
C TRP A 130 -0.66 4.60 -17.64
N SER A 131 -1.66 4.17 -16.90
CA SER A 131 -2.97 4.80 -16.81
C SER A 131 -3.61 4.47 -15.47
N PHE A 132 -4.64 5.23 -15.11
CA PHE A 132 -5.51 4.95 -13.97
C PHE A 132 -6.91 4.63 -14.50
N PRO A 133 -7.66 3.73 -13.84
CA PRO A 133 -9.09 3.60 -14.12
C PRO A 133 -9.83 4.92 -13.91
N ASP A 134 -10.89 5.15 -14.67
CA ASP A 134 -11.72 6.33 -14.52
C ASP A 134 -12.23 6.46 -13.08
N ASN A 135 -12.21 7.69 -12.57
CA ASN A 135 -12.72 8.03 -11.25
C ASN A 135 -12.06 7.27 -10.08
N VAL A 136 -10.91 6.61 -10.27
CA VAL A 136 -10.28 5.76 -9.23
C VAL A 136 -9.95 6.54 -7.95
N PHE A 137 -9.73 7.85 -8.06
CA PHE A 137 -9.45 8.72 -6.92
C PHE A 137 -10.70 9.37 -6.28
N CYS A 138 -11.85 9.37 -6.96
CA CYS A 138 -13.08 10.02 -6.50
C CYS A 138 -13.58 9.57 -5.12
N PRO A 139 -13.42 8.30 -4.69
CA PRO A 139 -13.87 7.87 -3.36
C PRO A 139 -13.11 8.51 -2.19
N MET A 140 -11.89 9.02 -2.40
CA MET A 140 -11.03 9.58 -1.34
C MET A 140 -11.30 11.06 -1.15
N THR A 141 -12.45 11.39 -0.56
CA THR A 141 -12.91 12.79 -0.40
C THR A 141 -12.05 13.64 0.54
N ASN A 142 -11.20 13.01 1.36
CA ASN A 142 -10.31 13.69 2.31
C ASN A 142 -8.87 13.84 1.81
N LEU A 143 -8.59 13.47 0.55
CA LEU A 143 -7.25 13.47 0.01
C LEU A 143 -6.71 14.90 -0.11
N VAL A 144 -5.60 15.18 0.56
CA VAL A 144 -4.90 16.48 0.52
C VAL A 144 -3.58 16.42 -0.24
N SER A 145 -3.04 15.22 -0.47
CA SER A 145 -1.79 15.02 -1.20
C SER A 145 -1.85 13.77 -2.06
N LEU A 146 -1.62 13.95 -3.36
CA LEU A 146 -1.47 12.88 -4.34
C LEU A 146 -0.10 12.98 -5.00
N ASN A 147 0.72 11.95 -4.84
CA ASN A 147 1.99 11.83 -5.55
C ASN A 147 1.90 10.68 -6.56
N VAL A 148 1.91 11.02 -7.84
CA VAL A 148 2.00 10.06 -8.96
C VAL A 148 3.26 10.28 -9.80
N SER A 149 4.26 10.98 -9.25
CA SER A 149 5.51 11.28 -9.94
C SER A 149 6.30 10.02 -10.29
N ARG A 150 7.18 10.11 -11.29
CA ARG A 150 8.01 8.99 -11.75
C ARG A 150 7.18 7.75 -12.16
N ASN A 151 6.01 7.99 -12.75
CA ASN A 151 5.26 7.01 -13.52
C ASN A 151 5.42 7.29 -15.03
N ARG A 152 4.88 6.40 -15.87
CA ARG A 152 4.86 6.54 -17.33
C ARG A 152 3.43 6.83 -17.79
N LEU A 153 2.73 7.69 -17.05
CA LEU A 153 1.36 8.08 -17.36
C LEU A 153 1.36 8.64 -18.78
N GLN A 154 0.64 7.97 -19.68
CA GLN A 154 0.46 8.50 -21.02
C GLN A 154 -0.40 9.75 -20.92
N ASP A 155 -0.04 10.75 -21.71
CA ASP A 155 -0.81 11.99 -21.81
C ASP A 155 -2.24 11.63 -22.18
N VAL A 156 -3.22 12.05 -21.38
CA VAL A 156 -4.61 12.01 -21.79
C VAL A 156 -4.75 13.15 -22.78
N GLY A 157 -4.33 12.92 -24.02
CA GLY A 157 -4.37 13.91 -25.09
C GLY A 157 -5.80 14.40 -25.28
N ASP A 158 -5.97 15.70 -25.07
CA ASP A 158 -7.11 16.61 -25.33
C ASP A 158 -8.53 16.02 -25.41
#